data_AF-A0AAD6UZE6-F1
#
_entry.id   AF-A0AAD6UZE6-F1
#
_cell.length_a   1.000
_cell.length_b   1.000
_cell.length_c   1.000
_cell.angle_alpha   90.00
_cell.angle_beta   90.00
_cell.angle_gamma   90.00
#
_symmetry.space_group_name_H-M   'P 1'
#
loop_
_entity.id
_entity.type
_entity.pdbx_description
1 polymer ?
#
loop_
_entity_poly.entity_id
_entity_poly.type
_entity_poly.pdbx_seq_one_letter_code
_entity_poly.pdbx_strand_id
1 'polypeptide(L)'
;MQICEYPTEFFPEPIKESTPRTGNKTALIKLVKRQEHKWPGKKFHPSKASVSEIKTNLLDPTYGFTTNKPPVIALHPPKSNRLGSVQHETAQTSDTDPLDVEDNICSIGLAAVTEIIPVQNPLPVGSNVELLNVRVYVEDHRFDPVQKTVAIFSVPVLDRNNCTLESVRILGREVILGLQRSNNAIEIPSTGSGLEDPLVRVHHGEDLMAATFNPEALECSEGGRLKLFIDNLSIPTSTIKTEVEASKPPAIPDPAPSTSTEASLTELEDNTDPAVKFLREKLQIREGYQSFAANRGRVLSNPEAVRGWQFAVDFTKDYHKVKTPVKINKPSIQSALGIGSTWLSNAHTAIEIIGKYGEVAEVADVLQRVDDPATGATALYNFLTEWKQDHPITL
;
A
#
# COMPACT_ATOMS: atom_id res chain seq x y z
N MET A 1 -13.31 -45.64 -45.50
CA MET A 1 -13.11 -45.93 -44.06
C MET A 1 -13.03 -44.59 -43.38
N GLN A 2 -14.09 -44.21 -42.68
CA GLN A 2 -14.33 -42.86 -42.18
C GLN A 2 -14.00 -42.85 -40.69
N ILE A 3 -13.00 -42.07 -40.27
CA ILE A 3 -12.62 -41.91 -38.86
C ILE A 3 -13.30 -40.63 -38.39
N CYS A 4 -14.22 -40.76 -37.45
CA CYS A 4 -14.82 -39.64 -36.71
C CYS A 4 -13.89 -39.26 -35.57
N GLU A 5 -13.42 -38.01 -35.53
CA GLU A 5 -12.81 -37.41 -34.35
C GLU A 5 -13.92 -36.83 -33.46
N TYR A 6 -13.93 -37.23 -32.18
CA TYR A 6 -14.80 -36.64 -31.16
C TYR A 6 -14.18 -35.34 -30.63
N PRO A 7 -14.97 -34.29 -30.33
CA PRO A 7 -14.47 -33.13 -29.63
C PRO A 7 -14.26 -33.45 -28.15
N THR A 8 -13.07 -33.13 -27.64
CA THR A 8 -12.73 -33.14 -26.21
C THR A 8 -13.58 -32.11 -25.47
N GLU A 9 -14.55 -32.56 -24.69
CA GLU A 9 -15.32 -31.69 -23.81
C GLU A 9 -14.42 -31.14 -22.68
N PHE A 10 -14.44 -29.81 -22.55
CA PHE A 10 -13.67 -29.06 -21.57
C PHE A 10 -14.42 -29.08 -20.24
N PHE A 11 -13.91 -29.79 -19.23
CA PHE A 11 -14.47 -29.77 -17.87
C PHE A 11 -13.85 -28.63 -17.05
N PRO A 12 -14.61 -27.63 -16.59
CA PRO A 12 -14.09 -26.60 -15.68
C PRO A 12 -13.82 -27.20 -14.30
N GLU A 13 -12.66 -26.87 -13.69
CA GLU A 13 -12.29 -27.36 -12.35
C GLU A 13 -13.30 -26.90 -11.27
N PRO A 14 -13.69 -27.78 -10.33
CA PRO A 14 -14.50 -27.41 -9.18
C PRO A 14 -13.75 -26.47 -8.23
N ILE A 15 -14.50 -25.61 -7.53
CA ILE A 15 -13.96 -24.69 -6.52
C ILE A 15 -13.26 -25.52 -5.44
N LYS A 16 -11.92 -25.51 -5.42
CA LYS A 16 -11.13 -26.09 -4.33
C LYS A 16 -11.32 -25.25 -3.07
N GLU A 17 -11.39 -25.92 -1.93
CA GLU A 17 -11.65 -25.37 -0.58
C GLU A 17 -10.68 -24.25 -0.17
N SER A 18 -10.87 -23.04 -0.70
CA SER A 18 -10.33 -21.83 -0.11
C SER A 18 -11.45 -21.18 0.67
N THR A 19 -11.49 -21.40 1.99
CA THR A 19 -12.47 -20.75 2.88
C THR A 19 -12.47 -19.23 2.64
N PRO A 20 -13.59 -18.63 2.16
CA PRO A 20 -13.66 -17.20 1.99
C PRO A 20 -13.73 -16.52 3.37
N ARG A 21 -12.59 -16.00 3.84
CA ARG A 21 -12.47 -15.11 5.00
C ARG A 21 -13.48 -13.97 4.83
N THR A 22 -14.49 -13.94 5.70
CA THR A 22 -15.45 -12.84 5.93
C THR A 22 -15.88 -12.05 4.68
N GLY A 23 -16.38 -12.73 3.66
CA GLY A 23 -17.03 -12.07 2.52
C GLY A 23 -18.28 -11.29 2.97
N ASN A 24 -18.33 -9.99 2.67
CA ASN A 24 -19.50 -9.14 2.85
C ASN A 24 -20.72 -9.78 2.14
N LYS A 25 -21.87 -9.90 2.82
CA LYS A 25 -23.13 -10.49 2.30
C LYS A 25 -23.48 -9.97 0.90
N THR A 26 -23.21 -8.68 0.66
CA THR A 26 -23.45 -8.01 -0.63
C THR A 26 -22.63 -8.61 -1.77
N ALA A 27 -21.38 -8.98 -1.53
CA ALA A 27 -20.51 -9.59 -2.55
C ALA A 27 -20.99 -11.00 -2.92
N LEU A 28 -21.39 -11.79 -1.92
CA LEU A 28 -21.96 -13.12 -2.12
C LEU A 28 -23.27 -13.07 -2.91
N ILE A 29 -24.16 -12.13 -2.59
CA ILE A 29 -25.42 -11.91 -3.34
C ILE A 29 -25.12 -11.56 -4.80
N LYS A 30 -24.13 -10.69 -5.08
CA LYS A 30 -23.74 -10.36 -6.46
C LYS A 30 -23.26 -11.58 -7.23
N LEU A 31 -22.54 -12.49 -6.57
CA LEU A 31 -22.05 -13.72 -7.20
C LEU A 31 -23.23 -14.67 -7.54
N VAL A 32 -24.16 -14.88 -6.61
CA VAL A 32 -25.36 -15.69 -6.86
C VAL A 32 -26.20 -15.10 -7.99
N LYS A 33 -26.42 -13.77 -8.03
CA LYS A 33 -27.19 -13.12 -9.10
C LYS A 33 -26.59 -13.29 -10.49
N ARG A 34 -25.26 -13.35 -10.62
CA ARG A 34 -24.58 -13.61 -11.91
C ARG A 34 -24.82 -15.02 -12.43
N GLN A 35 -25.16 -15.96 -11.54
CA GLN A 35 -25.36 -17.37 -11.87
C GLN A 35 -26.66 -17.88 -11.23
N GLU A 36 -27.74 -17.08 -11.29
CA GLU A 36 -28.97 -17.37 -10.55
C GLU A 36 -29.61 -18.70 -10.96
N HIS A 37 -29.43 -19.12 -12.22
CA HIS A 37 -29.89 -20.41 -12.75
C HIS A 37 -29.25 -21.63 -12.07
N LYS A 38 -28.12 -21.44 -11.37
CA LYS A 38 -27.42 -22.51 -10.63
C LYS A 38 -27.88 -22.62 -9.18
N TRP A 39 -28.71 -21.69 -8.70
CA TRP A 39 -29.16 -21.70 -7.31
C TRP A 39 -30.14 -22.85 -7.04
N PRO A 40 -30.00 -23.60 -5.94
CA PRO A 40 -30.95 -24.66 -5.59
C PRO A 40 -32.35 -24.10 -5.32
N GLY A 41 -33.33 -24.52 -6.12
CA GLY A 41 -34.74 -24.18 -5.94
C GLY A 41 -35.29 -23.21 -6.99
N LYS A 42 -36.48 -22.65 -6.74
CA LYS A 42 -37.24 -21.93 -7.78
C LYS A 42 -36.71 -20.51 -8.07
N LYS A 43 -36.32 -19.73 -7.04
CA LYS A 43 -35.76 -18.37 -7.18
C LYS A 43 -34.91 -17.99 -5.97
N PHE A 44 -33.83 -17.25 -6.18
CA PHE A 44 -33.00 -16.72 -5.09
C PHE A 44 -33.63 -15.45 -4.50
N HIS A 45 -33.81 -15.41 -3.18
CA HIS A 45 -34.35 -14.24 -2.47
C HIS A 45 -33.28 -13.64 -1.52
N PRO A 46 -32.58 -12.56 -1.92
CA PRO A 46 -31.45 -12.01 -1.16
C PRO A 46 -31.78 -11.56 0.27
N SER A 47 -33.02 -11.12 0.50
CA SER A 47 -33.50 -10.69 1.82
C SER A 47 -33.78 -11.85 2.77
N LYS A 48 -34.06 -13.05 2.24
CA LYS A 48 -34.40 -14.25 3.03
C LYS A 48 -33.20 -15.16 3.26
N ALA A 49 -32.23 -15.17 2.36
CA ALA A 49 -31.06 -16.03 2.46
C ALA A 49 -30.06 -15.53 3.52
N SER A 50 -29.61 -16.46 4.38
CA SER A 50 -28.55 -16.17 5.36
C SER A 50 -27.16 -16.23 4.71
N VAL A 51 -26.14 -15.59 5.30
CA VAL A 51 -24.76 -15.64 4.76
C VAL A 51 -24.23 -17.09 4.75
N SER A 52 -24.56 -17.87 5.78
CA SER A 52 -24.15 -19.28 5.90
C SER A 52 -24.79 -20.14 4.81
N GLU A 53 -26.08 -19.96 4.55
CA GLU A 53 -26.80 -20.64 3.46
C GLU A 53 -26.20 -20.30 2.09
N ILE A 54 -25.92 -19.00 1.83
CA ILE A 54 -25.29 -18.56 0.58
C ILE A 54 -23.91 -19.19 0.42
N LYS A 55 -23.08 -19.22 1.47
CA LYS A 55 -21.76 -19.86 1.40
C LYS A 55 -21.87 -21.36 1.15
N THR A 56 -22.78 -22.04 1.84
CA THR A 56 -22.98 -23.50 1.72
C THR A 56 -23.36 -23.85 0.29
N ASN A 57 -24.36 -23.17 -0.29
CA ASN A 57 -24.79 -23.42 -1.66
C ASN A 57 -23.77 -22.99 -2.73
N LEU A 58 -22.98 -21.94 -2.48
CA LEU A 58 -21.92 -21.53 -3.42
C LEU A 58 -20.72 -22.48 -3.46
N LEU A 59 -20.46 -23.19 -2.35
CA LEU A 59 -19.35 -24.13 -2.24
C LEU A 59 -19.76 -25.57 -2.57
N ASP A 60 -21.06 -25.84 -2.71
CA ASP A 60 -21.54 -27.17 -3.10
C ASP A 60 -21.25 -27.43 -4.59
N PRO A 61 -20.42 -28.43 -4.92
CA PRO A 61 -20.02 -28.73 -6.29
C PRO A 61 -21.20 -29.20 -7.16
N THR A 62 -22.29 -29.71 -6.58
CA THR A 62 -23.46 -30.18 -7.33
C THR A 62 -24.21 -29.06 -8.05
N TYR A 63 -24.10 -27.83 -7.56
CA TYR A 63 -24.71 -26.65 -8.17
C TYR A 63 -23.80 -25.97 -9.21
N GLY A 64 -22.51 -26.33 -9.26
CA GLY A 64 -21.60 -25.92 -10.33
C GLY A 64 -21.32 -24.41 -10.40
N PHE A 65 -21.41 -23.69 -9.28
CA PHE A 65 -21.02 -22.28 -9.25
C PHE A 65 -19.54 -22.12 -9.63
N THR A 66 -19.23 -21.15 -10.49
CA THR A 66 -17.86 -20.86 -10.92
C THR A 66 -17.45 -19.47 -10.45
N THR A 67 -16.28 -19.34 -9.83
CA THR A 67 -15.68 -18.01 -9.67
C THR A 67 -15.11 -17.61 -11.02
N ASN A 68 -15.65 -16.56 -11.65
CA ASN A 68 -15.10 -16.00 -12.89
C ASN A 68 -13.70 -15.41 -12.62
N LYS A 69 -12.69 -16.27 -12.46
CA LYS A 69 -11.32 -15.95 -12.78
C LYS A 69 -11.18 -16.29 -14.27
N PRO A 70 -10.81 -15.34 -15.14
CA PRO A 70 -10.47 -15.70 -16.51
C PRO A 70 -9.37 -16.78 -16.48
N PRO A 71 -9.42 -17.79 -17.36
CA PRO A 71 -8.36 -18.78 -17.43
C PRO A 71 -7.05 -18.06 -17.70
N VAL A 72 -6.03 -18.32 -16.86
CA VAL A 72 -4.67 -17.87 -17.12
C VAL A 72 -4.22 -18.62 -18.37
N ILE A 73 -4.30 -17.97 -19.52
CA ILE A 73 -3.68 -18.48 -20.75
C ILE A 73 -2.18 -18.47 -20.46
N ALA A 74 -1.61 -19.64 -20.23
CA ALA A 74 -0.17 -19.80 -20.16
C ALA A 74 0.38 -19.43 -21.55
N LEU A 75 0.92 -18.21 -21.67
CA LEU A 75 1.65 -17.77 -22.84
C LEU A 75 2.91 -18.64 -22.95
N HIS A 76 2.86 -19.65 -23.81
CA HIS A 76 4.06 -20.33 -24.28
C HIS A 76 4.95 -19.32 -25.01
N PRO A 77 6.28 -19.38 -24.83
CA PRO A 77 7.20 -18.50 -25.55
C PRO A 77 7.20 -18.86 -27.05
N PRO A 78 7.25 -17.87 -27.96
CA PRO A 78 7.25 -18.14 -29.38
C PRO A 78 8.58 -18.77 -29.82
N LYS A 79 8.49 -19.91 -30.50
CA LYS A 79 9.60 -20.49 -31.25
C LYS A 79 9.83 -19.65 -32.50
N SER A 80 10.99 -19.02 -32.55
CA SER A 80 11.60 -18.44 -33.76
C SER A 80 11.74 -19.51 -34.85
N ASN A 81 11.26 -19.20 -36.06
CA ASN A 81 11.83 -19.75 -37.29
C ASN A 81 11.63 -18.82 -38.50
N ARG A 82 12.63 -18.90 -39.38
CA ARG A 82 13.03 -18.02 -40.48
C ARG A 82 12.21 -18.11 -41.79
N LEU A 83 12.27 -17.00 -42.53
CA LEU A 83 12.40 -16.74 -43.99
C LEU A 83 11.54 -17.46 -45.07
N GLY A 84 11.06 -16.63 -46.01
CA GLY A 84 10.78 -16.93 -47.43
C GLY A 84 9.47 -16.28 -47.91
N SER A 85 9.42 -15.14 -48.62
CA SER A 85 9.79 -14.82 -50.02
C SER A 85 8.63 -14.95 -51.05
N VAL A 86 8.39 -13.84 -51.78
CA VAL A 86 7.82 -13.68 -53.15
C VAL A 86 6.29 -13.53 -53.38
N GLN A 87 5.92 -12.27 -53.69
CA GLN A 87 5.13 -11.66 -54.79
C GLN A 87 3.69 -12.07 -55.23
N HIS A 88 3.02 -10.99 -55.69
CA HIS A 88 1.99 -10.80 -56.73
C HIS A 88 0.49 -10.61 -56.35
N GLU A 89 0.09 -9.33 -56.40
CA GLU A 89 -0.95 -8.69 -57.23
C GLU A 89 -2.47 -8.98 -57.12
N THR A 90 -3.18 -7.84 -57.10
CA THR A 90 -4.49 -7.48 -57.67
C THR A 90 -5.82 -7.83 -56.97
N ALA A 91 -6.43 -6.75 -56.44
CA ALA A 91 -7.80 -6.24 -56.66
C ALA A 91 -9.03 -7.14 -56.44
N GLN A 92 -9.90 -6.75 -55.48
CA GLN A 92 -11.23 -6.18 -55.74
C GLN A 92 -12.06 -6.01 -54.44
N THR A 93 -12.62 -4.81 -54.29
CA THR A 93 -13.92 -4.41 -53.68
C THR A 93 -14.60 -5.29 -52.64
N SER A 94 -14.96 -4.71 -51.48
CA SER A 94 -16.37 -4.55 -51.05
C SER A 94 -16.50 -3.87 -49.68
N ASP A 95 -17.56 -3.07 -49.57
CA ASP A 95 -18.10 -2.43 -48.38
C ASP A 95 -18.19 -3.37 -47.16
N THR A 96 -17.83 -2.87 -45.98
CA THR A 96 -18.52 -3.22 -44.74
C THR A 96 -18.33 -2.12 -43.68
N ASP A 97 -19.43 -1.81 -43.00
CA ASP A 97 -19.61 -0.82 -41.93
C ASP A 97 -18.55 -0.84 -40.81
N PRO A 98 -18.32 0.29 -40.12
CA PRO A 98 -17.48 0.34 -38.93
C PRO A 98 -18.20 -0.31 -37.74
N LEU A 99 -17.71 -1.46 -37.30
CA LEU A 99 -18.04 -2.00 -35.99
C LEU A 99 -17.29 -1.21 -34.91
N ASP A 100 -18.06 -0.60 -34.02
CA ASP A 100 -17.64 -0.12 -32.70
C ASP A 100 -16.79 -1.20 -32.00
N VAL A 101 -15.51 -0.90 -31.82
CA VAL A 101 -14.66 -1.57 -30.84
C VAL A 101 -14.88 -0.82 -29.52
N GLU A 102 -15.96 -1.18 -28.81
CA GLU A 102 -16.07 -0.84 -27.39
C GLU A 102 -15.01 -1.65 -26.63
N ASP A 103 -14.03 -0.92 -26.09
CA ASP A 103 -13.07 -1.40 -25.10
C ASP A 103 -13.83 -2.02 -23.91
N ASN A 104 -13.92 -3.35 -23.94
CA ASN A 104 -14.51 -4.16 -22.88
C ASN A 104 -13.51 -4.24 -21.70
N ILE A 105 -13.40 -3.13 -20.95
CA ILE A 105 -12.60 -3.07 -19.73
C ILE A 105 -13.28 -3.97 -18.69
N CYS A 106 -12.62 -5.10 -18.41
CA CYS A 106 -12.85 -5.94 -17.26
C CYS A 106 -13.11 -5.09 -16.02
N SER A 107 -14.31 -5.25 -15.44
CA SER A 107 -14.69 -4.66 -14.16
C SER A 107 -13.80 -5.19 -13.03
N ILE A 108 -12.65 -4.55 -12.84
CA ILE A 108 -11.97 -4.48 -11.56
C ILE A 108 -13.01 -3.94 -10.58
N GLY A 109 -13.31 -4.70 -9.54
CA GLY A 109 -14.33 -4.32 -8.57
C GLY A 109 -14.12 -2.88 -8.13
N LEU A 110 -15.18 -2.07 -8.14
CA LEU A 110 -15.21 -0.69 -7.69
C LEU A 110 -14.38 -0.53 -6.40
N ALA A 111 -13.09 -0.21 -6.54
CA ALA A 111 -12.44 0.72 -5.66
C ALA A 111 -13.14 2.04 -5.95
N ALA A 112 -13.56 2.74 -4.90
CA ALA A 112 -14.28 3.99 -5.02
C ALA A 112 -13.60 4.88 -6.07
N VAL A 113 -14.28 5.11 -7.20
CA VAL A 113 -13.90 6.17 -8.13
C VAL A 113 -14.02 7.42 -7.29
N THR A 114 -12.88 7.88 -6.82
CA THR A 114 -12.80 8.97 -5.88
C THR A 114 -12.94 10.25 -6.68
N GLU A 115 -13.81 11.12 -6.17
CA GLU A 115 -14.14 12.41 -6.76
C GLU A 115 -12.88 13.16 -7.23
N ILE A 116 -12.94 13.70 -8.46
CA ILE A 116 -11.91 14.57 -9.00
C ILE A 116 -11.87 15.79 -8.08
N ILE A 117 -10.81 15.94 -7.28
CA ILE A 117 -10.58 17.17 -6.54
C ILE A 117 -9.78 18.10 -7.47
N PRO A 118 -10.41 19.12 -8.08
CA PRO A 118 -9.65 20.11 -8.83
C PRO A 118 -8.69 20.83 -7.88
N VAL A 119 -7.40 20.79 -8.21
CA VAL A 119 -6.35 21.47 -7.44
C VAL A 119 -6.54 22.97 -7.60
N GLN A 120 -7.16 23.62 -6.62
CA GLN A 120 -7.19 25.09 -6.52
C GLN A 120 -5.94 25.59 -5.79
N ASN A 121 -4.78 25.48 -6.43
CA ASN A 121 -3.69 26.41 -6.15
C ASN A 121 -3.68 27.40 -7.33
N PRO A 122 -3.94 28.70 -7.10
CA PRO A 122 -3.88 29.68 -8.18
C PRO A 122 -2.43 29.79 -8.65
N LEU A 123 -2.13 29.13 -9.77
CA LEU A 123 -0.94 29.41 -10.57
C LEU A 123 -0.97 30.89 -10.99
N PRO A 124 0.20 31.53 -11.15
CA PRO A 124 0.27 32.91 -11.60
C PRO A 124 -0.53 33.09 -12.89
N VAL A 125 -1.51 33.99 -12.82
CA VAL A 125 -2.44 34.33 -13.91
C VAL A 125 -1.62 34.87 -15.09
N GLY A 126 -1.46 34.08 -16.15
CA GLY A 126 -0.80 34.53 -17.38
C GLY A 126 -0.25 33.46 -18.30
N SER A 127 -0.11 32.20 -17.86
CA SER A 127 0.42 31.12 -18.69
C SER A 127 -0.68 30.08 -18.97
N ASN A 128 -1.04 29.88 -20.24
CA ASN A 128 -1.86 28.75 -20.66
C ASN A 128 -1.04 27.45 -20.52
N VAL A 129 -0.93 26.96 -19.28
CA VAL A 129 -0.26 25.70 -18.99
C VAL A 129 -1.20 24.57 -19.41
N GLU A 130 -0.78 23.77 -20.39
CA GLU A 130 -1.50 22.56 -20.78
C GLU A 130 -1.48 21.55 -19.62
N LEU A 131 -2.64 21.04 -19.26
CA LEU A 131 -2.80 20.03 -18.21
C LEU A 131 -3.16 18.68 -18.84
N LEU A 132 -2.46 17.63 -18.43
CA LEU A 132 -2.75 16.24 -18.81
C LEU A 132 -3.37 15.50 -17.64
N ASN A 133 -4.48 14.80 -17.86
CA ASN A 133 -5.05 13.90 -16.87
C ASN A 133 -4.25 12.61 -16.83
N VAL A 134 -3.54 12.39 -15.74
CA VAL A 134 -2.68 11.22 -15.55
C VAL A 134 -3.41 10.21 -14.67
N ARG A 135 -3.50 8.96 -15.15
CA ARG A 135 -3.92 7.79 -14.39
C ARG A 135 -2.69 6.98 -13.98
N VAL A 136 -2.41 6.98 -12.69
CA VAL A 136 -1.25 6.33 -12.10
C VAL A 136 -1.68 5.02 -11.43
N TYR A 137 -1.15 3.91 -11.91
CA TYR A 137 -1.28 2.59 -11.31
C TYR A 137 -0.07 2.34 -10.41
N VAL A 138 -0.29 2.20 -9.10
CA VAL A 138 0.78 1.95 -8.14
C VAL A 138 0.71 0.52 -7.64
N GLU A 139 1.82 -0.19 -7.74
CA GLU A 139 2.05 -1.48 -7.08
C GLU A 139 3.07 -1.28 -5.96
N ASP A 140 2.60 -1.38 -4.72
CA ASP A 140 3.39 -1.22 -3.51
C ASP A 140 3.81 -2.59 -2.99
N HIS A 141 5.05 -2.97 -3.34
CA HIS A 141 5.69 -4.24 -2.97
C HIS A 141 6.28 -4.20 -1.55
N ARG A 142 6.14 -3.07 -0.82
CA ARG A 142 6.50 -3.02 0.60
C ARG A 142 5.54 -3.85 1.46
N PHE A 143 4.35 -4.16 0.93
CA PHE A 143 3.32 -4.97 1.59
C PHE A 143 3.19 -6.35 0.96
N ASP A 144 2.92 -7.36 1.77
CA ASP A 144 2.51 -8.71 1.33
C ASP A 144 1.11 -9.03 1.90
N PRO A 145 0.06 -9.16 1.07
CA PRO A 145 0.10 -9.12 -0.40
C PRO A 145 0.34 -7.71 -0.96
N VAL A 146 0.97 -7.65 -2.14
CA VAL A 146 1.26 -6.41 -2.88
C VAL A 146 0.02 -5.53 -2.94
N GLN A 147 0.13 -4.31 -2.42
CA GLN A 147 -0.98 -3.37 -2.41
C GLN A 147 -1.05 -2.66 -3.77
N LYS A 148 -2.23 -2.68 -4.40
CA LYS A 148 -2.46 -2.04 -5.71
C LYS A 148 -3.41 -0.87 -5.55
N THR A 149 -2.98 0.29 -6.00
CA THR A 149 -3.75 1.54 -5.91
C THR A 149 -3.80 2.21 -7.28
N VAL A 150 -4.90 2.90 -7.56
CA VAL A 150 -5.03 3.74 -8.76
C VAL A 150 -5.34 5.17 -8.31
N ALA A 151 -4.58 6.13 -8.82
CA ALA A 151 -4.80 7.55 -8.61
C ALA A 151 -5.01 8.25 -9.96
N ILE A 152 -5.85 9.29 -9.97
CA ILE A 152 -6.11 10.12 -11.14
C ILE A 152 -6.00 11.58 -10.73
N PHE A 153 -5.16 12.35 -11.41
CA PHE A 153 -5.01 13.78 -11.18
C PHE A 153 -4.44 14.48 -12.43
N SER A 154 -4.60 15.79 -12.51
CA SER A 154 -4.11 16.61 -13.63
C SER A 154 -2.69 17.12 -13.36
N VAL A 155 -1.80 16.99 -14.33
CA VAL A 155 -0.38 17.36 -14.23
C VAL A 155 -0.01 18.31 -15.37
N PRO A 156 0.80 19.36 -15.13
CA PRO A 156 1.33 20.20 -16.19
C PRO A 156 2.18 19.43 -17.20
N VAL A 157 1.91 19.65 -18.48
CA VAL A 157 2.76 19.21 -19.59
C VAL A 157 3.95 20.15 -19.70
N LEU A 158 5.16 19.58 -19.72
CA LEU A 158 6.41 20.31 -19.93
C LEU A 158 6.66 20.57 -21.41
N ASP A 159 6.73 19.49 -22.20
CA ASP A 159 6.95 19.55 -23.63
C ASP A 159 6.44 18.26 -24.31
N ARG A 160 6.14 18.38 -25.61
CA ARG A 160 5.81 17.25 -26.51
C ARG A 160 6.93 16.99 -27.53
N ASN A 161 7.91 17.89 -27.61
CA ASN A 161 8.87 17.95 -28.71
C ASN A 161 10.12 17.10 -28.46
N ASN A 162 10.44 16.78 -27.21
CA ASN A 162 11.63 16.00 -26.82
C ASN A 162 11.26 14.60 -26.30
N CYS A 163 10.23 13.99 -26.88
CA CYS A 163 9.62 12.74 -26.42
C CYS A 163 9.66 11.69 -27.54
N THR A 164 9.54 10.41 -27.19
CA THR A 164 9.26 9.36 -28.19
C THR A 164 7.92 9.61 -28.91
N LEU A 165 7.71 8.99 -30.07
CA LEU A 165 6.47 9.16 -30.82
C LEU A 165 5.30 8.73 -29.90
N GLU A 166 4.31 9.61 -29.69
CA GLU A 166 3.12 9.39 -28.84
C GLU A 166 3.32 9.49 -27.32
N SER A 167 4.40 10.13 -26.87
CA SER A 167 4.59 10.44 -25.45
C SER A 167 4.72 11.94 -25.18
N VAL A 168 4.51 12.29 -23.91
CA VAL A 168 4.49 13.66 -23.39
C VAL A 168 5.33 13.68 -22.13
N ARG A 169 6.16 14.71 -21.99
CA ARG A 169 6.91 14.96 -20.75
C ARG A 169 6.06 15.77 -19.78
N ILE A 170 5.94 15.26 -18.57
CA ILE A 170 5.24 15.89 -17.45
C ILE A 170 6.19 16.08 -16.27
N LEU A 171 5.84 16.96 -15.35
CA LEU A 171 6.65 17.19 -14.15
C LEU A 171 6.56 16.02 -13.16
N GLY A 172 7.69 15.38 -12.87
CA GLY A 172 7.75 14.25 -11.93
C GLY A 172 7.28 14.63 -10.51
N ARG A 173 7.71 15.80 -10.02
CA ARG A 173 7.30 16.33 -8.71
C ARG A 173 5.77 16.46 -8.57
N GLU A 174 5.07 16.85 -9.64
CA GLU A 174 3.62 17.08 -9.59
C GLU A 174 2.87 15.74 -9.56
N VAL A 175 3.45 14.69 -10.16
CA VAL A 175 2.95 13.32 -10.03
C VAL A 175 3.09 12.83 -8.59
N ILE A 176 4.23 13.07 -7.96
CA ILE A 176 4.47 12.70 -6.55
C ILE A 176 3.51 13.46 -5.62
N LEU A 177 3.38 14.78 -5.78
CA LEU A 177 2.44 15.60 -5.02
C LEU A 177 0.98 15.16 -5.23
N GLY A 178 0.61 14.80 -6.47
CA GLY A 178 -0.71 14.27 -6.80
C GLY A 178 -1.01 12.95 -6.06
N LEU A 179 -0.02 12.07 -5.96
CA LEU A 179 -0.14 10.81 -5.21
C LEU A 179 -0.26 11.06 -3.70
N GLN A 180 0.55 11.95 -3.14
CA GLN A 180 0.52 12.32 -1.72
C GLN A 180 -0.79 12.99 -1.30
N ARG A 181 -1.42 13.75 -2.20
CA ARG A 181 -2.73 14.39 -1.99
C ARG A 181 -3.92 13.48 -2.26
N SER A 182 -3.70 12.33 -2.92
CA SER A 182 -4.79 11.40 -3.23
C SER A 182 -5.37 10.79 -1.95
N ASN A 183 -6.64 10.39 -1.98
CA ASN A 183 -7.30 9.77 -0.80
C ASN A 183 -6.66 8.45 -0.37
N ASN A 184 -5.83 7.84 -1.23
CA ASN A 184 -4.98 6.71 -0.90
C ASN A 184 -3.53 7.19 -0.80
N ALA A 185 -3.31 8.25 -0.03
CA ALA A 185 -2.02 8.89 0.13
C ALA A 185 -0.97 7.82 0.43
N ILE A 186 -0.06 7.65 -0.50
CA ILE A 186 1.05 6.74 -0.32
C ILE A 186 2.02 7.47 0.59
N GLU A 187 2.12 7.00 1.83
CA GLU A 187 3.16 7.45 2.75
C GLU A 187 4.50 6.97 2.20
N ILE A 188 5.20 7.88 1.54
CA ILE A 188 6.57 7.66 1.12
C ILE A 188 7.44 8.02 2.33
N PRO A 189 8.34 7.15 2.81
CA PRO A 189 9.11 7.43 4.02
C PRO A 189 9.91 8.70 3.82
N SER A 190 9.66 9.73 4.63
CA SER A 190 10.49 10.93 4.65
C SER A 190 11.85 10.53 5.20
N THR A 191 12.86 10.44 4.34
CA THR A 191 14.25 10.31 4.75
C THR A 191 14.61 11.55 5.57
N GLY A 192 14.94 11.36 6.85
CA GLY A 192 15.15 12.43 7.83
C GLY A 192 16.44 13.25 7.64
N SER A 193 16.93 13.41 6.42
CA SER A 193 18.03 14.32 6.07
C SER A 193 17.52 15.34 5.06
N GLY A 194 17.66 16.62 5.36
CA GLY A 194 17.48 17.67 4.35
C GLY A 194 18.33 17.36 3.12
N LEU A 195 17.73 17.53 1.94
CA LEU A 195 18.08 17.06 0.59
C LEU A 195 17.44 15.73 0.14
N GLU A 196 16.52 15.91 -0.81
CA GLU A 196 16.12 15.02 -1.91
C GLU A 196 15.29 13.76 -1.58
N ASP A 197 13.98 14.02 -1.59
CA ASP A 197 12.89 13.34 -2.28
C ASP A 197 12.74 11.80 -2.24
N PRO A 198 11.51 11.31 -1.97
CA PRO A 198 11.29 9.88 -1.87
C PRO A 198 10.74 9.27 -3.19
N LEU A 199 11.59 8.45 -3.79
CA LEU A 199 11.37 7.19 -4.52
C LEU A 199 10.08 6.99 -5.35
N VAL A 200 10.20 7.19 -6.66
CA VAL A 200 9.34 6.58 -7.68
C VAL A 200 10.21 6.05 -8.84
N ARG A 201 10.21 4.74 -9.09
CA ARG A 201 10.71 4.19 -10.37
C ARG A 201 9.58 4.19 -11.40
N VAL A 202 9.78 4.91 -12.50
CA VAL A 202 8.91 4.89 -13.68
C VAL A 202 9.59 4.05 -14.74
N HIS A 203 8.95 2.97 -15.16
CA HIS A 203 9.42 2.17 -16.29
C HIS A 203 8.59 2.50 -17.53
N HIS A 204 9.24 3.03 -18.57
CA HIS A 204 8.88 2.71 -19.95
C HIS A 204 9.87 1.66 -20.47
N GLY A 205 9.53 0.94 -21.53
CA GLY A 205 10.23 -0.29 -21.95
C GLY A 205 11.75 -0.09 -22.13
N GLU A 206 12.48 -1.09 -21.62
CA GLU A 206 13.92 -1.37 -21.74
C GLU A 206 14.93 -0.47 -20.98
N ASP A 207 15.89 -1.18 -20.36
CA ASP A 207 17.05 -0.80 -19.54
C ASP A 207 16.86 -0.27 -18.10
N LEU A 208 17.10 -1.18 -17.15
CA LEU A 208 16.90 -1.06 -15.71
C LEU A 208 18.07 -0.42 -14.92
N MET A 209 19.12 0.04 -15.60
CA MET A 209 20.41 0.39 -14.94
C MET A 209 20.74 1.89 -14.92
N ALA A 210 19.89 2.77 -15.47
CA ALA A 210 20.20 4.20 -15.60
C ALA A 210 19.20 5.17 -14.95
N ALA A 211 18.18 4.69 -14.23
CA ALA A 211 17.11 5.56 -13.71
C ALA A 211 17.55 6.41 -12.50
N THR A 212 17.58 7.73 -12.68
CA THR A 212 17.81 8.73 -11.63
C THR A 212 16.64 8.77 -10.63
N PHE A 213 16.95 8.86 -9.33
CA PHE A 213 15.99 8.74 -8.23
C PHE A 213 15.06 9.94 -8.00
N ASN A 214 15.07 10.94 -8.88
CA ASN A 214 14.14 12.06 -8.85
C ASN A 214 14.04 12.66 -10.26
N PRO A 215 13.21 12.10 -11.15
CA PRO A 215 13.11 12.64 -12.49
C PRO A 215 12.38 13.99 -12.44
N GLU A 216 13.10 15.09 -12.71
CA GLU A 216 12.49 16.40 -12.91
C GLU A 216 11.33 16.33 -13.92
N ALA A 217 11.49 15.46 -14.93
CA ALA A 217 10.50 15.18 -15.96
C ALA A 217 10.27 13.66 -16.13
N LEU A 218 9.00 13.26 -16.20
CA LEU A 218 8.55 11.92 -16.52
C LEU A 218 7.98 11.88 -17.93
N GLU A 219 8.31 10.84 -18.69
CA GLU A 219 7.69 10.56 -19.97
C GLU A 219 6.47 9.67 -19.77
N CYS A 220 5.32 10.07 -20.31
CA CYS A 220 4.07 9.32 -20.23
C CYS A 220 3.40 9.27 -21.60
N SER A 221 2.63 8.22 -21.89
CA SER A 221 1.83 8.16 -23.13
C SER A 221 0.88 9.36 -23.23
N GLU A 222 0.48 9.78 -24.43
CA GLU A 222 -0.58 10.80 -24.59
C GLU A 222 -1.89 10.46 -23.86
N GLY A 223 -2.18 9.17 -23.66
CA GLY A 223 -3.32 8.69 -22.85
C GLY A 223 -3.15 8.86 -21.33
N GLY A 224 -2.05 9.47 -20.87
CA GLY A 224 -1.77 9.78 -19.46
C GLY A 224 -1.63 8.56 -18.56
N ARG A 225 -1.23 7.38 -19.06
CA ARG A 225 -1.14 6.16 -18.24
C ARG A 225 0.28 5.98 -17.71
N LEU A 226 0.42 5.88 -16.39
CA LEU A 226 1.68 5.58 -15.72
C LEU A 226 1.55 4.36 -14.82
N LYS A 227 2.59 3.53 -14.79
CA LYS A 227 2.72 2.44 -13.81
C LYS A 227 3.93 2.69 -12.92
N LEU A 228 3.70 2.77 -11.63
CA LEU A 228 4.72 2.97 -10.60
C LEU A 228 4.88 1.72 -9.78
N PHE A 229 6.13 1.39 -9.49
CA PHE A 229 6.49 0.31 -8.59
C PHE A 229 7.21 0.91 -7.40
N ILE A 230 6.67 0.64 -6.21
CA ILE A 230 7.32 1.00 -4.96
C ILE A 230 7.88 -0.30 -4.40
N ASP A 231 9.19 -0.36 -4.33
CA ASP A 231 9.91 -1.53 -3.84
C ASP A 231 10.62 -1.18 -2.53
N ASN A 232 10.87 -2.21 -1.70
CA ASN A 232 11.77 -2.08 -0.57
C ASN A 232 13.19 -1.98 -1.12
N LEU A 233 13.67 -0.76 -1.38
CA LEU A 233 15.07 -0.56 -1.71
C LEU A 233 15.89 -0.98 -0.50
N SER A 234 16.48 -2.16 -0.60
CA SER A 234 17.70 -2.50 0.13
C SER A 234 18.76 -1.54 -0.40
N ILE A 235 18.92 -0.36 0.21
CA ILE A 235 19.99 0.56 -0.16
C ILE A 235 21.29 -0.24 0.04
N PRO A 236 22.07 -0.54 -1.01
CA PRO A 236 23.36 -1.17 -0.81
C PRO A 236 24.23 -0.17 -0.07
N THR A 237 24.54 -0.46 1.19
CA THR A 237 25.50 0.28 2.00
C THR A 237 26.88 0.10 1.38
N SER A 238 27.21 0.92 0.38
CA SER A 238 28.58 1.07 -0.05
C SER A 238 29.36 1.64 1.12
N THR A 239 30.26 0.82 1.65
CA THR A 239 31.13 1.15 2.76
C THR A 239 32.03 2.32 2.38
N ILE A 240 31.65 3.54 2.74
CA ILE A 240 32.58 4.66 2.78
C ILE A 240 33.48 4.39 3.98
N LYS A 241 34.65 3.79 3.72
CA LYS A 241 35.74 3.75 4.69
C LYS A 241 36.26 5.18 4.87
N THR A 242 35.75 5.88 5.88
CA THR A 242 36.40 7.09 6.37
C THR A 242 37.53 6.65 7.30
N GLU A 243 38.74 6.67 6.76
CA GLU A 243 39.98 6.57 7.51
C GLU A 243 40.09 7.78 8.43
N VAL A 244 39.90 7.58 9.74
CA VAL A 244 40.09 8.62 10.76
C VAL A 244 41.53 8.52 11.24
N GLU A 245 42.39 9.36 10.67
CA GLU A 245 43.72 9.65 11.18
C GLU A 245 43.61 10.53 12.43
N ALA A 246 44.22 10.07 13.53
CA ALA A 246 44.14 10.72 14.83
C ALA A 246 45.06 11.94 14.91
N SER A 247 44.51 13.13 15.18
CA SER A 247 45.30 14.28 15.64
C SER A 247 44.65 15.00 16.83
N LYS A 248 45.31 14.84 17.98
CA LYS A 248 45.52 15.73 19.14
C LYS A 248 44.56 16.93 19.39
N PRO A 249 44.05 17.12 20.63
CA PRO A 249 43.13 18.20 20.96
C PRO A 249 43.85 19.52 21.31
N PRO A 250 43.27 20.69 20.99
CA PRO A 250 43.56 21.92 21.70
C PRO A 250 42.39 22.39 22.58
N ALA A 251 42.77 23.26 23.50
CA ALA A 251 42.11 23.75 24.70
C ALA A 251 40.68 24.31 24.56
N ILE A 252 39.96 24.15 25.68
CA ILE A 252 38.66 24.71 26.07
C ILE A 252 38.70 26.25 26.05
N PRO A 253 37.62 26.89 25.55
CA PRO A 253 37.06 28.06 26.20
C PRO A 253 35.58 27.88 26.57
N ASP A 254 35.20 28.56 27.65
CA ASP A 254 33.94 28.55 28.40
C ASP A 254 32.64 28.86 27.62
N PRO A 255 31.47 28.53 28.20
CA PRO A 255 30.20 28.43 27.47
C PRO A 255 29.46 29.76 27.36
N ALA A 256 29.00 30.08 26.15
CA ALA A 256 27.94 31.07 25.92
C ALA A 256 26.57 30.36 25.88
N PRO A 257 25.48 31.00 26.35
CA PRO A 257 24.17 30.36 26.40
C PRO A 257 23.56 30.36 25.00
N SER A 258 23.61 29.22 24.32
CA SER A 258 22.93 29.04 23.04
C SER A 258 21.50 28.56 23.27
N THR A 259 20.60 29.49 22.99
CA THR A 259 19.15 29.39 22.95
C THR A 259 18.70 28.19 22.10
N SER A 260 17.95 27.28 22.71
CA SER A 260 17.29 26.16 22.05
C SER A 260 16.30 26.69 21.01
N THR A 261 16.54 26.38 19.73
CA THR A 261 15.56 26.59 18.67
C THR A 261 14.66 25.37 18.62
N GLU A 262 13.65 25.40 19.48
CA GLU A 262 12.53 24.47 19.50
C GLU A 262 11.66 24.78 18.27
N ALA A 263 11.81 23.99 17.20
CA ALA A 263 10.97 24.11 16.02
C ALA A 263 9.54 23.67 16.37
N SER A 264 8.72 24.67 16.65
CA SER A 264 7.33 24.58 17.08
C SER A 264 6.44 23.93 16.01
N LEU A 265 5.81 22.83 16.37
CA LEU A 265 4.81 22.08 15.59
C LEU A 265 3.41 22.72 15.65
N THR A 266 3.34 24.05 15.65
CA THR A 266 2.10 24.82 15.88
C THR A 266 1.72 25.61 14.63
N GLU A 267 1.15 24.98 13.61
CA GLU A 267 0.43 25.73 12.55
C GLU A 267 -0.50 24.88 11.67
N LEU A 268 -1.27 23.97 12.29
CA LEU A 268 -2.39 23.28 11.62
C LEU A 268 -3.56 22.99 12.59
N GLU A 269 -3.62 23.69 13.73
CA GLU A 269 -4.62 23.44 14.77
C GLU A 269 -5.77 24.45 14.72
N ASP A 270 -6.81 24.17 13.92
CA ASP A 270 -8.10 24.87 14.11
C ASP A 270 -9.34 23.96 14.02
N ASN A 271 -9.17 22.64 13.95
CA ASN A 271 -10.30 21.70 13.98
C ASN A 271 -10.03 20.40 14.77
N THR A 272 -9.00 20.37 15.60
CA THR A 272 -8.65 19.16 16.36
C THR A 272 -9.62 18.96 17.52
N ASP A 273 -10.21 17.77 17.63
CA ASP A 273 -11.06 17.34 18.77
C ASP A 273 -10.44 17.78 20.11
N PRO A 274 -11.18 18.46 21.01
CA PRO A 274 -10.66 18.92 22.29
C PRO A 274 -10.05 17.80 23.13
N ALA A 275 -10.51 16.54 22.97
CA ALA A 275 -9.90 15.39 23.62
C ALA A 275 -8.50 15.10 23.09
N VAL A 276 -8.30 15.20 21.78
CA VAL A 276 -7.00 14.99 21.12
C VAL A 276 -6.02 16.07 21.52
N LYS A 277 -6.46 17.34 21.55
CA LYS A 277 -5.62 18.47 22.01
C LYS A 277 -5.16 18.26 23.46
N PHE A 278 -6.09 17.98 24.37
CA PHE A 278 -5.78 17.66 25.76
C PHE A 278 -4.77 16.51 25.90
N LEU A 279 -4.96 15.43 25.13
CA LEU A 279 -4.06 14.27 25.16
C LEU A 279 -2.67 14.59 24.62
N ARG A 280 -2.55 15.42 23.57
CA ARG A 280 -1.25 15.86 23.03
C ARG A 280 -0.46 16.69 24.04
N GLU A 281 -1.11 17.61 24.74
CA GLU A 281 -0.49 18.37 25.84
C GLU A 281 0.03 17.42 26.94
N LYS A 282 -0.73 16.38 27.27
CA LYS A 282 -0.30 15.36 28.24
C LYS A 282 0.83 14.47 27.73
N LEU A 283 0.89 14.19 26.44
CA LEU A 283 1.98 13.42 25.84
C LEU A 283 3.31 14.16 25.92
N GLN A 284 3.32 15.46 25.63
CA GLN A 284 4.55 16.27 25.62
C GLN A 284 5.30 16.24 26.96
N ILE A 285 4.58 16.16 28.08
CA ILE A 285 5.16 16.12 29.43
C ILE A 285 5.44 14.68 29.93
N ARG A 286 5.03 13.65 29.19
CA ARG A 286 5.16 12.26 29.65
C ARG A 286 6.54 11.71 29.33
N GLU A 287 7.17 11.11 30.35
CA GLU A 287 8.44 10.41 30.19
C GLU A 287 8.33 9.30 29.13
N GLY A 288 9.34 9.21 28.27
CA GLY A 288 9.38 8.26 27.15
C GLY A 288 8.67 8.71 25.88
N TYR A 289 7.91 9.82 25.89
CA TYR A 289 7.23 10.31 24.69
C TYR A 289 8.21 10.73 23.59
N GLN A 290 9.31 11.40 23.94
CA GLN A 290 10.31 11.83 22.95
C GLN A 290 10.94 10.63 22.23
N SER A 291 11.27 9.57 22.96
CA SER A 291 11.76 8.32 22.37
C SER A 291 10.69 7.63 21.51
N PHE A 292 9.43 7.63 21.96
CA PHE A 292 8.31 7.10 21.18
C PHE A 292 8.10 7.88 19.87
N ALA A 293 8.18 9.21 19.92
CA ALA A 293 8.00 10.08 18.76
C ALA A 293 9.16 9.93 17.76
N ALA A 294 10.39 9.84 18.23
CA ALA A 294 11.58 9.59 17.41
C ALA A 294 11.56 8.22 16.71
N ASN A 295 10.70 7.31 17.17
CA ASN A 295 10.53 5.97 16.60
C ASN A 295 9.48 5.92 15.48
N ARG A 296 8.80 7.02 15.19
CA ARG A 296 7.80 7.06 14.11
C ARG A 296 8.48 7.00 12.74
N GLY A 297 7.90 6.20 11.84
CA GLY A 297 8.34 6.10 10.45
C GLY A 297 9.63 5.33 10.20
N ARG A 298 10.31 4.81 11.24
CA ARG A 298 11.52 3.99 11.10
C ARG A 298 11.28 2.52 11.41
N VAL A 299 12.13 1.66 10.87
CA VAL A 299 12.18 0.25 11.26
C VAL A 299 12.81 0.15 12.65
N LEU A 300 12.11 -0.47 13.58
CA LEU A 300 12.51 -0.56 14.98
C LEU A 300 13.20 -1.90 15.27
N SER A 301 14.25 -1.84 16.08
CA SER A 301 14.76 -3.05 16.75
C SER A 301 13.72 -3.60 17.73
N ASN A 302 13.85 -4.87 18.10
CA ASN A 302 12.90 -5.52 19.02
C ASN A 302 12.75 -4.77 20.36
N PRO A 303 13.82 -4.36 21.06
CA PRO A 303 13.67 -3.63 22.32
C PRO A 303 13.05 -2.23 22.13
N GLU A 304 13.22 -1.59 20.96
CA GLU A 304 12.55 -0.32 20.65
C GLU A 304 11.06 -0.49 20.39
N ALA A 305 10.68 -1.55 19.65
CA ALA A 305 9.29 -1.89 19.41
C ALA A 305 8.55 -2.19 20.73
N VAL A 306 9.16 -2.98 21.61
CA VAL A 306 8.60 -3.32 22.93
C VAL A 306 8.39 -2.07 23.77
N ARG A 307 9.40 -1.18 23.87
CA ARG A 307 9.27 0.10 24.58
C ARG A 307 8.16 0.97 23.99
N GLY A 308 8.03 1.01 22.67
CA GLY A 308 6.98 1.75 21.98
C GLY A 308 5.57 1.22 22.29
N TRP A 309 5.40 -0.11 22.25
CA TRP A 309 4.13 -0.76 22.61
C TRP A 309 3.78 -0.52 24.08
N GLN A 310 4.74 -0.69 24.99
CA GLN A 310 4.54 -0.49 26.42
C GLN A 310 4.08 0.94 26.71
N PHE A 311 4.79 1.93 26.15
CA PHE A 311 4.41 3.35 26.29
C PHE A 311 2.97 3.61 25.83
N ALA A 312 2.57 3.11 24.65
CA ALA A 312 1.23 3.33 24.13
C ALA A 312 0.14 2.62 24.95
N VAL A 313 0.43 1.41 25.46
CA VAL A 313 -0.48 0.65 26.32
C VAL A 313 -0.67 1.36 27.66
N ASP A 314 0.41 1.83 28.29
CA ASP A 314 0.33 2.53 29.57
C ASP A 314 -0.34 3.90 29.42
N PHE A 315 -0.03 4.64 28.36
CA PHE A 315 -0.75 5.87 28.03
C PHE A 315 -2.24 5.62 27.83
N THR A 316 -2.60 4.52 27.17
CA THR A 316 -4.00 4.13 27.01
C THR A 316 -4.64 3.82 28.35
N LYS A 317 -3.99 3.08 29.26
CA LYS A 317 -4.54 2.76 30.59
C LYS A 317 -4.79 4.02 31.43
N ASP A 318 -3.89 5.00 31.36
CA ASP A 318 -3.96 6.20 32.19
C ASP A 318 -5.11 7.15 31.79
N TYR A 319 -5.55 7.09 30.54
CA TYR A 319 -6.59 8.00 30.02
C TYR A 319 -7.87 7.30 29.58
N HIS A 320 -7.82 5.99 29.33
CA HIS A 320 -9.00 5.22 28.98
C HIS A 320 -9.82 4.90 30.23
N LYS A 321 -11.06 5.39 30.28
CA LYS A 321 -12.01 5.23 31.40
C LYS A 321 -11.67 5.99 32.69
N VAL A 322 -10.62 6.79 32.69
CA VAL A 322 -10.35 7.73 33.80
C VAL A 322 -11.31 8.93 33.69
N LYS A 323 -11.80 9.41 34.83
CA LYS A 323 -12.63 10.62 34.88
C LYS A 323 -11.76 11.84 34.57
N THR A 324 -11.78 12.28 33.32
CA THR A 324 -11.13 13.50 32.85
C THR A 324 -12.17 14.58 32.57
N PRO A 325 -11.78 15.88 32.55
CA PRO A 325 -12.68 16.98 32.20
C PRO A 325 -13.28 16.83 30.80
N VAL A 326 -12.56 16.15 29.90
CA VAL A 326 -12.98 15.86 28.53
C VAL A 326 -13.28 14.37 28.40
N LYS A 327 -14.30 14.00 27.63
CA LYS A 327 -14.64 12.60 27.38
C LYS A 327 -13.61 11.96 26.44
N ILE A 328 -12.72 11.15 26.99
CA ILE A 328 -11.67 10.46 26.22
C ILE A 328 -12.17 9.09 25.75
N ASN A 329 -12.06 8.84 24.45
CA ASN A 329 -12.33 7.54 23.84
C ASN A 329 -11.05 6.95 23.21
N LYS A 330 -11.09 5.66 22.86
CA LYS A 330 -9.92 4.97 22.25
C LYS A 330 -9.47 5.63 20.93
N PRO A 331 -10.38 6.04 20.01
CA PRO A 331 -10.00 6.81 18.82
C PRO A 331 -9.22 8.10 19.13
N SER A 332 -9.65 8.93 20.09
CA SER A 332 -8.94 10.17 20.45
C SER A 332 -7.53 9.89 20.98
N ILE A 333 -7.33 8.78 21.70
CA ILE A 333 -6.00 8.32 22.14
C ILE A 333 -5.13 7.92 20.94
N GLN A 334 -5.69 7.17 19.98
CA GLN A 334 -4.98 6.77 18.76
C GLN A 334 -4.57 7.99 17.93
N SER A 335 -5.47 8.95 17.76
CA SER A 335 -5.19 10.21 17.05
C SER A 335 -4.16 11.07 17.76
N ALA A 336 -4.18 11.14 19.09
CA ALA A 336 -3.17 11.87 19.87
C ALA A 336 -1.79 11.22 19.77
N LEU A 337 -1.74 9.89 19.85
CA LEU A 337 -0.52 9.09 19.68
C LEU A 337 -0.04 9.00 18.22
N GLY A 338 -0.80 9.49 17.24
CA GLY A 338 -0.45 9.43 15.82
C GLY A 338 -0.25 7.99 15.32
N ILE A 339 -1.07 7.06 15.79
CA ILE A 339 -0.98 5.62 15.47
C ILE A 339 -2.27 5.10 14.86
N GLY A 340 -2.15 4.09 13.98
CA GLY A 340 -3.29 3.39 13.39
C GLY A 340 -4.09 2.58 14.42
N SER A 341 -5.37 2.34 14.09
CA SER A 341 -6.30 1.63 14.98
C SER A 341 -5.88 0.19 15.28
N THR A 342 -5.35 -0.50 14.26
CA THR A 342 -4.79 -1.86 14.36
C THR A 342 -3.53 -1.88 15.21
N TRP A 343 -2.65 -0.87 15.04
CA TRP A 343 -1.36 -0.83 15.74
C TRP A 343 -1.52 -0.85 17.26
N LEU A 344 -2.45 -0.05 17.82
CA LEU A 344 -2.68 -0.05 19.28
C LEU A 344 -3.23 -1.39 19.78
N SER A 345 -4.05 -2.07 18.97
CA SER A 345 -4.60 -3.38 19.34
C SER A 345 -3.53 -4.48 19.30
N ASN A 346 -2.61 -4.41 18.33
CA ASN A 346 -1.43 -5.26 18.26
C ASN A 346 -0.51 -5.00 19.47
N ALA A 347 -0.28 -3.73 19.83
CA ALA A 347 0.53 -3.37 21.00
C ALA A 347 -0.03 -3.97 22.30
N HIS A 348 -1.34 -3.86 22.54
CA HIS A 348 -1.97 -4.51 23.70
C HIS A 348 -1.76 -6.02 23.71
N THR A 349 -1.96 -6.68 22.57
CA THR A 349 -1.80 -8.13 22.44
C THR A 349 -0.34 -8.54 22.66
N ALA A 350 0.61 -7.80 22.09
CA ALA A 350 2.05 -8.05 22.25
C ALA A 350 2.48 -7.92 23.71
N ILE A 351 2.09 -6.85 24.40
CA ILE A 351 2.42 -6.65 25.82
C ILE A 351 1.78 -7.73 26.71
N GLU A 352 0.57 -8.20 26.40
CA GLU A 352 -0.04 -9.34 27.11
C GLU A 352 0.77 -10.63 26.92
N ILE A 353 1.24 -10.91 25.69
CA ILE A 353 2.09 -12.07 25.39
C ILE A 353 3.43 -11.95 26.12
N ILE A 354 4.09 -10.80 26.03
CA ILE A 354 5.36 -10.54 26.72
C ILE A 354 5.20 -10.67 28.23
N GLY A 355 4.11 -10.17 28.82
CA GLY A 355 3.86 -10.35 30.26
C GLY A 355 3.65 -11.80 30.69
N LYS A 356 3.29 -12.70 29.76
CA LYS A 356 3.07 -14.13 30.03
C LYS A 356 4.27 -15.01 29.72
N TYR A 357 5.02 -14.69 28.66
CA TYR A 357 6.09 -15.53 28.13
C TYR A 357 7.46 -14.83 28.07
N GLY A 358 7.56 -13.56 28.46
CA GLY A 358 8.78 -12.76 28.29
C GLY A 358 9.97 -13.22 29.14
N GLU A 359 9.74 -14.04 30.17
CA GLU A 359 10.80 -14.66 30.98
C GLU A 359 11.30 -16.00 30.40
N VAL A 360 10.60 -16.55 29.40
CA VAL A 360 11.05 -17.76 28.69
C VAL A 360 12.30 -17.41 27.89
N ALA A 361 13.37 -18.19 28.05
CA ALA A 361 14.70 -17.86 27.53
C ALA A 361 14.69 -17.53 26.03
N GLU A 362 14.01 -18.32 25.22
CA GLU A 362 13.90 -18.13 23.77
C GLU A 362 13.17 -16.83 23.41
N VAL A 363 12.14 -16.48 24.16
CA VAL A 363 11.38 -15.23 23.95
C VAL A 363 12.21 -14.04 24.44
N ALA A 364 12.85 -14.14 25.60
CA ALA A 364 13.72 -13.13 26.15
C ALA A 364 14.87 -12.79 25.19
N ASP A 365 15.51 -13.81 24.60
CA ASP A 365 16.57 -13.66 23.62
C ASP A 365 16.10 -12.90 22.37
N VAL A 366 14.89 -13.20 21.87
CA VAL A 366 14.32 -12.47 20.73
C VAL A 366 13.98 -11.03 21.11
N LEU A 367 13.40 -10.78 22.29
CA LEU A 367 13.04 -9.44 22.75
C LEU A 367 14.26 -8.52 22.94
N GLN A 368 15.41 -9.09 23.32
CA GLN A 368 16.67 -8.35 23.51
C GLN A 368 17.48 -8.21 22.22
N ARG A 369 17.13 -8.93 21.15
CA ARG A 369 17.89 -8.94 19.90
C ARG A 369 17.88 -7.58 19.21
N VAL A 370 19.07 -7.12 18.82
CA VAL A 370 19.28 -5.92 18.03
C VAL A 370 19.93 -6.35 16.72
N ASP A 371 19.10 -6.62 15.72
CA ASP A 371 19.55 -7.02 14.38
C ASP A 371 19.93 -5.79 13.53
N ASP A 372 20.87 -5.98 12.58
CA ASP A 372 21.21 -5.02 11.53
C ASP A 372 21.12 -5.71 10.14
N PRO A 373 20.09 -5.42 9.33
CA PRO A 373 19.03 -4.44 9.58
C PRO A 373 18.02 -4.92 10.62
N ALA A 374 17.39 -3.96 11.33
CA ALA A 374 16.36 -4.26 12.30
C ALA A 374 15.18 -5.04 11.68
N THR A 375 14.67 -6.07 12.37
CA THR A 375 13.59 -6.94 11.88
C THR A 375 12.25 -6.20 11.72
N GLY A 376 12.04 -5.15 12.52
CA GLY A 376 10.81 -4.38 12.54
C GLY A 376 9.72 -4.93 13.47
N ALA A 377 8.86 -4.02 13.94
CA ALA A 377 7.82 -4.33 14.92
C ALA A 377 6.80 -5.39 14.44
N THR A 378 6.51 -5.43 13.13
CA THR A 378 5.56 -6.40 12.56
C THR A 378 6.09 -7.83 12.64
N ALA A 379 7.37 -8.04 12.34
CA ALA A 379 7.99 -9.36 12.40
C ALA A 379 8.03 -9.88 13.85
N LEU A 380 8.42 -9.02 14.80
CA LEU A 380 8.38 -9.35 16.22
C LEU A 380 6.96 -9.68 16.69
N TYR A 381 5.95 -8.91 16.26
CA TYR A 381 4.56 -9.18 16.59
C TYR A 381 4.11 -10.55 16.10
N ASN A 382 4.42 -10.90 14.84
CA ASN A 382 4.07 -12.20 14.27
C ASN A 382 4.71 -13.34 15.05
N PHE A 383 6.02 -13.25 15.35
CA PHE A 383 6.73 -14.20 16.21
C PHE A 383 6.03 -14.42 17.56
N LEU A 384 5.68 -13.33 18.26
CA LEU A 384 4.98 -13.42 19.55
C LEU A 384 3.62 -14.10 19.43
N THR A 385 2.87 -13.81 18.35
CA THR A 385 1.56 -14.43 18.13
C THR A 385 1.64 -15.89 17.75
N GLU A 386 2.64 -16.31 16.98
CA GLU A 386 2.93 -17.71 16.65
C GLU A 386 3.36 -18.46 17.91
N TRP A 387 4.28 -17.89 18.70
CA TRP A 387 4.73 -18.46 19.96
C TRP A 387 3.56 -18.78 20.91
N LYS A 388 2.63 -17.82 21.07
CA LYS A 388 1.42 -18.01 21.89
C LYS A 388 0.54 -19.17 21.39
N GLN A 389 0.45 -19.38 20.07
CA GLN A 389 -0.34 -20.45 19.48
C GLN A 389 0.29 -21.81 19.73
N ASP A 390 1.62 -21.90 19.61
CA ASP A 390 2.36 -23.15 19.79
C ASP A 390 2.51 -23.55 21.27
N HIS A 391 2.45 -22.57 22.17
CA HIS A 391 2.63 -22.76 23.62
C HIS A 391 1.42 -22.27 24.43
N PRO A 392 0.21 -22.85 24.26
CA PRO A 392 -0.95 -22.43 25.02
C PRO A 392 -0.70 -22.69 26.52
N ILE A 393 -0.86 -21.65 27.35
CA ILE A 393 -0.82 -21.83 28.80
C ILE A 393 -2.05 -22.65 29.18
N THR A 394 -1.84 -23.92 29.52
CA THR A 394 -2.81 -24.71 30.29
C THR A 394 -2.87 -24.12 31.69
N LEU A 395 -3.89 -23.28 31.90
CA LEU A 395 -4.26 -22.76 33.22
C LEU A 395 -4.75 -23.86 34.15
#